data_AF-A0A661H621-F1
#
_entry.id   AF-A0A661H621-F1
#
_cell.length_a   1.000
_cell.length_b   1.000
_cell.length_c   1.000
_cell.angle_alpha   90.00
_cell.angle_beta   90.00
_cell.angle_gamma   90.00
#
_symmetry.space_group_name_H-M   'P 1'
#
loop_
_entity.id
_entity.type
_entity.pdbx_description
1 polymer ?
#
loop_
_entity_poly.entity_id
_entity_poly.type
_entity_poly.pdbx_seq_one_letter_code
_entity_poly.pdbx_strand_id
1 'polypeptide(L)' 'MQTETLSYLKEHANHLELDGPLLVTQKGKARFVIQNAEDYEYQQETLALLKLLVLSDKSMEKETLSLDQAFDI' A
#
# COMPACT_ATOMS: atom_id res chain seq x y z
N MET A 1 -1.72 -15.54 -0.43
CA MET A 1 -2.72 -14.80 0.36
C MET A 1 -3.60 -15.83 1.07
N GLN A 2 -3.52 -15.90 2.40
CA GLN A 2 -4.35 -16.83 3.18
C GLN A 2 -5.80 -16.32 3.21
N THR A 3 -6.76 -17.20 3.47
CA THR A 3 -8.18 -16.84 3.51
C THR A 3 -8.85 -17.45 4.72
N GLU A 4 -9.51 -16.62 5.52
CA GLU A 4 -10.21 -17.04 6.73
C GLU A 4 -11.63 -16.46 6.81
N THR A 5 -12.40 -16.94 7.78
CA THR A 5 -13.76 -16.43 8.02
C THR A 5 -13.74 -15.23 8.98
N LEU A 6 -14.79 -14.40 8.91
CA LEU A 6 -15.01 -13.35 9.90
C LEU A 6 -15.14 -13.92 11.33
N SER A 7 -15.64 -15.14 11.48
CA SER A 7 -15.73 -15.80 12.78
C SER A 7 -14.35 -16.14 13.34
N TYR A 8 -13.47 -16.73 12.52
CA TYR A 8 -12.09 -17.02 12.90
C TYR A 8 -11.37 -15.76 13.37
N LEU A 9 -11.47 -14.69 12.59
CA LEU A 9 -10.85 -13.41 12.92
C LEU A 9 -11.32 -12.88 14.28
N LYS A 10 -12.63 -12.92 14.56
CA LYS A 10 -13.17 -12.43 15.84
C LYS A 10 -12.64 -13.19 17.06
N GLU A 11 -12.38 -14.48 16.89
CA GLU A 11 -11.88 -15.35 17.95
C GLU A 11 -10.36 -15.19 18.17
N HIS A 12 -9.60 -14.94 17.11
CA HIS A 12 -8.13 -14.96 17.15
C HIS A 12 -7.46 -13.58 17.04
N ALA A 13 -8.23 -12.48 16.88
CA ALA A 13 -7.70 -11.14 16.61
C ALA A 13 -6.61 -10.66 17.59
N ASN A 14 -6.69 -11.03 18.87
CA ASN A 14 -5.74 -10.57 19.89
C ASN A 14 -4.33 -11.19 19.73
N HIS A 15 -4.22 -12.29 19.01
CA HIS A 15 -2.96 -13.04 18.80
C HIS A 15 -2.72 -13.33 17.32
N LEU A 16 -3.35 -12.56 16.43
CA LEU A 16 -3.24 -12.75 15.00
C LEU A 16 -1.88 -12.23 14.53
N GLU A 17 -0.98 -13.15 14.19
CA GLU A 17 0.26 -12.85 13.49
C GLU A 17 0.05 -13.03 11.99
N LEU A 18 0.50 -12.07 11.19
CA LEU A 18 0.30 -12.05 9.75
C LEU A 18 1.66 -12.08 9.04
N ASP A 19 1.94 -13.19 8.37
CA ASP A 19 3.07 -13.31 7.42
C ASP A 19 2.78 -12.63 6.07
N GLY A 20 1.61 -11.99 5.94
CA GLY A 20 1.14 -11.30 4.76
C GLY A 20 -0.36 -11.06 4.81
N PRO A 21 -0.97 -10.51 3.74
CA PRO A 21 -2.38 -10.15 3.74
C PRO A 21 -3.29 -11.37 3.93
N LEU A 22 -4.27 -11.22 4.82
CA LEU A 22 -5.33 -12.17 5.10
C LEU A 22 -6.63 -11.72 4.45
N LEU A 23 -7.19 -12.55 3.57
CA LEU A 23 -8.51 -12.33 3.00
C LEU A 23 -9.59 -12.85 3.97
N VAL A 24 -10.54 -12.00 4.33
CA VAL A 24 -11.61 -12.35 5.27
C VAL A 24 -12.92 -12.48 4.54
N THR A 25 -13.57 -13.62 4.74
CA THR A 25 -14.88 -13.95 4.17
C THR A 25 -16.02 -13.80 5.17
N GLN A 26 -17.18 -13.36 4.70
CA GLN A 26 -18.41 -13.34 5.46
C GLN A 26 -19.54 -13.94 4.63
N LYS A 27 -20.23 -14.96 5.17
CA LYS A 27 -21.28 -15.71 4.44
C LYS A 27 -20.76 -16.25 3.09
N GLY A 28 -19.53 -16.79 3.09
CA GLY A 28 -18.89 -17.39 1.91
C GLY A 28 -18.39 -16.40 0.85
N LYS A 29 -18.45 -15.08 1.10
CA LYS A 29 -17.95 -14.06 0.17
C LYS A 29 -16.79 -13.30 0.78
N ALA A 30 -15.74 -13.05 0.00
CA ALA A 30 -14.65 -12.17 0.36
C ALA A 30 -15.17 -10.74 0.59
N ARG A 31 -14.80 -10.12 1.71
CA ARG A 31 -15.31 -8.81 2.13
C ARG A 31 -14.22 -7.86 2.61
N PHE A 32 -13.21 -8.38 3.28
CA PHE A 32 -12.16 -7.56 3.88
C PHE A 32 -10.79 -8.16 3.59
N VAL A 33 -9.77 -7.34 3.68
CA VAL A 33 -8.36 -7.74 3.73
C VAL A 33 -7.78 -7.15 5.01
N ILE A 34 -7.02 -7.95 5.74
CA ILE A 34 -6.27 -7.51 6.91
C ILE A 34 -4.80 -7.73 6.62
N GLN A 35 -3.96 -6.78 7.01
CA GLN A 35 -2.51 -6.83 6.86
C GLN A 35 -1.85 -6.04 7.98
N ASN A 36 -0.54 -6.21 8.16
CA ASN A 36 0.21 -5.41 9.12
C ASN A 36 0.16 -3.93 8.74
N ALA A 37 0.14 -3.06 9.75
CA ALA A 37 0.13 -1.61 9.54
C ALA A 37 1.41 -1.13 8.84
N GLU A 38 2.57 -1.65 9.23
CA GLU A 38 3.87 -1.33 8.62
C GLU A 38 3.90 -1.70 7.13
N ASP A 39 3.44 -2.92 6.77
CA ASP A 39 3.32 -3.35 5.38
C ASP A 39 2.37 -2.45 4.58
N TYR A 40 1.27 -1.99 5.20
CA TYR A 40 0.33 -1.05 4.57
C TYR A 40 0.97 0.30 4.31
N GLU A 41 1.65 0.89 5.29
CA GLU A 41 2.34 2.17 5.16
C GLU A 41 3.42 2.10 4.07
N TYR A 42 4.26 1.06 4.10
CA TYR A 42 5.29 0.84 3.08
C TYR A 42 4.70 0.75 1.66
N GLN A 43 3.57 0.07 1.49
CA GLN A 43 2.86 0.02 0.21
C GLN A 43 2.33 1.40 -0.21
N GLN A 44 1.80 2.20 0.72
CA GLN A 44 1.32 3.55 0.42
C GLN A 44 2.46 4.49 0.00
N GLU A 45 3.59 4.42 0.70
CA GLU A 45 4.79 5.20 0.36
C GLU A 45 5.36 4.81 -1.00
N THR A 46 5.43 3.51 -1.28
CA THR A 46 5.86 2.99 -2.58
C THR A 46 4.96 3.51 -3.70
N LEU A 47 3.63 3.46 -3.50
CA LEU A 47 2.68 3.98 -4.49
C LEU A 47 2.80 5.50 -4.66
N ALA A 48 3.05 6.25 -3.59
CA ALA A 48 3.29 7.68 -3.65
C ALA A 48 4.55 8.00 -4.47
N LEU A 49 5.64 7.27 -4.24
CA LEU A 49 6.87 7.41 -5.01
C LEU A 49 6.66 7.13 -6.49
N LEU A 50 5.97 6.03 -6.84
CA LEU A 50 5.64 5.71 -8.23
C LEU A 50 4.81 6.81 -8.90
N LYS A 51 3.87 7.43 -8.16
CA LYS A 51 3.11 8.59 -8.67
C LYS A 51 4.03 9.79 -8.92
N LEU A 52 4.96 10.08 -8.01
CA LEU A 52 5.93 11.18 -8.19
C LEU A 52 6.82 10.96 -9.41
N LEU A 53 7.31 9.73 -9.63
CA LEU A 53 8.12 9.41 -10.81
C LEU A 53 7.34 9.63 -12.10
N VAL A 54 6.10 9.15 -12.18
CA VAL A 54 5.23 9.37 -13.36
C VAL A 54 4.92 10.85 -13.57
N LEU A 55 4.74 11.63 -12.50
CA LEU A 55 4.54 13.08 -12.60
C LEU A 55 5.81 13.80 -13.08
N SER A 56 6.98 13.38 -12.60
CA SER A 56 8.28 13.89 -13.04
C SER A 56 8.49 13.63 -14.53
N ASP A 57 8.26 12.40 -15.00
CA ASP A 57 8.40 12.05 -16.42
C ASP A 57 7.48 12.91 -17.31
N LYS A 58 6.23 13.14 -16.89
CA LYS A 58 5.30 14.04 -17.61
C LYS A 58 5.72 15.51 -17.56
N SER A 59 6.39 15.92 -16.48
CA SER A 59 6.90 17.29 -16.36
C SER A 59 8.09 17.54 -17.28
N MET A 60 8.89 16.53 -17.62
CA MET A 60 9.97 16.67 -18.59
C MET A 60 9.49 17.00 -20.01
N GLU A 61 8.22 16.73 -20.33
CA GLU A 61 7.61 17.17 -21.60
C GLU A 61 7.25 18.67 -21.60
N LYS A 62 7.31 19.37 -20.45
CA LYS A 62 7.10 20.82 -20.31
C LYS A 62 8.31 21.48 -19.65
N GLU A 63 9.03 22.29 -20.42
CA GLU A 63 10.06 23.26 -19.99
C GLU A 63 10.71 22.97 -18.62
N THR A 64 11.74 22.13 -18.62
CA THR A 64 12.40 21.64 -17.41
C THR A 64 13.49 22.62 -16.95
N LEU A 65 13.58 22.85 -15.63
CA LEU A 65 14.75 23.50 -15.01
C LEU A 65 15.95 22.55 -15.09
N SER A 66 17.13 23.07 -15.44
CA SER A 66 18.36 22.29 -15.36
C SER A 66 18.70 21.96 -13.89
N LEU A 67 19.42 20.86 -13.65
CA LEU A 67 19.80 20.43 -12.30
C LEU A 67 20.48 21.56 -11.50
N ASP A 68 21.34 22.34 -12.16
CA ASP A 68 22.04 23.46 -11.54
C ASP A 68 21.06 24.55 -11.07
N GLN A 69 19.97 24.80 -11.80
CA GLN A 69 18.97 25.80 -11.44
C GLN A 69 18.00 25.34 -10.33
N ALA A 70 17.86 24.03 -10.11
CA ALA A 70 16.93 23.49 -9.11
C ALA A 70 17.49 23.52 -7.69
N PHE A 71 18.82 23.50 -7.53
CA PHE A 71 19.50 23.47 -6.23
C PHE A 71 20.01 24.85 -5.77
N ASP A 72 19.85 25.90 -6.58
CA ASP A 72 20.28 27.28 -6.31
C ASP A 72 19.17 28.18 -5.71
N ILE A 73 18.14 27.61 -5.07
CA ILE A 73 17.05 28.35 -4.37
C ILE A 73 17.36 28.54 -2.89
#